data_AF-A0AAU1HWC2-F1
#
_entry.id   AF-A0AAU1HWC2-F1
#
_cell.length_a   1.000
_cell.length_b   1.000
_cell.length_c   1.000
_cell.angle_alpha   90.00
_cell.angle_beta   90.00
_cell.angle_gamma   90.00
#
_symmetry.space_group_name_H-M   'P 1'
#
loop_
_entity.id
_entity.type
_entity.pdbx_description
1 polymer ?
#
loop_
_entity_poly.entity_id
_entity_poly.type
_entity_poly.pdbx_seq_one_letter_code
_entity_poly.pdbx_strand_id
1 'polypeptide(L)'
;MAVPQVALTDSQHRLLAELVLSPLAISANEEAASARGLAPDQLEADVPTLQWMGLITKSHGAIEVTAQGVAVFHRREQEKAEGRLADVVAFIDAVESDQGAGIDQRRVAPALRRLAQGGCSLAEAISYLHPAS
;
A
#
# COMPACT_ATOMS: atom_id res chain seq x y z
N MET A 1 -7.68 20.97 -7.61
CA MET A 1 -6.25 20.91 -7.96
C MET A 1 -5.90 19.48 -8.34
N ALA A 2 -5.15 19.26 -9.42
CA ALA A 2 -4.68 17.92 -9.78
C ALA A 2 -3.53 17.51 -8.83
N VAL A 3 -3.60 16.30 -8.26
CA VAL A 3 -2.48 15.75 -7.49
C VAL A 3 -1.38 15.38 -8.49
N PRO A 4 -0.11 15.80 -8.29
CA PRO A 4 0.97 15.44 -9.20
C PRO A 4 1.13 13.92 -9.30
N GLN A 5 1.33 13.42 -10.53
CA GLN A 5 1.72 12.03 -10.75
C GLN A 5 3.21 11.92 -10.46
N VAL A 6 3.52 11.24 -9.37
CA VAL A 6 4.87 11.05 -8.89
C VAL A 6 5.09 9.55 -8.75
N ALA A 7 6.04 9.01 -9.49
CA ALA A 7 6.48 7.64 -9.32
C ALA A 7 7.41 7.57 -8.10
N LEU A 8 6.88 7.07 -6.98
CA LEU A 8 7.67 6.78 -5.78
C LEU A 8 8.02 5.30 -5.75
N THR A 9 9.17 4.98 -5.17
CA THR A 9 9.50 3.59 -4.83
C THR A 9 8.62 3.10 -3.67
N ASP A 10 8.56 1.79 -3.46
CA ASP A 10 7.83 1.21 -2.32
C ASP A 10 8.40 1.69 -0.97
N SER A 11 9.71 1.89 -0.87
CA SER A 11 10.36 2.43 0.32
C SER A 11 9.94 3.87 0.62
N GLN A 12 9.86 4.71 -0.42
CA GLN A 12 9.40 6.10 -0.31
C GLN A 12 7.92 6.18 0.07
N HIS A 13 7.09 5.31 -0.50
CA HIS A 13 5.69 5.20 -0.10
C HIS A 13 5.54 4.77 1.36
N ARG A 14 6.38 3.82 1.82
CA ARG A 14 6.37 3.36 3.21
C ARG A 14 6.79 4.48 4.17
N LEU A 15 7.84 5.23 3.85
CA LEU A 15 8.27 6.39 4.62
C LEU A 15 7.17 7.45 4.71
N LEU A 16 6.50 7.78 3.60
CA LEU A 16 5.38 8.72 3.63
C LEU A 16 4.22 8.20 4.50
N ALA A 17 3.89 6.92 4.44
CA ALA A 17 2.84 6.33 5.26
C ALA A 17 3.14 6.50 6.75
N GLU A 18 4.38 6.23 7.19
CA GLU A 18 4.80 6.42 8.57
C GLU A 18 4.76 7.90 9.01
N LEU A 19 5.15 8.83 8.13
CA LEU A 19 5.14 10.27 8.42
C LEU A 19 3.72 10.86 8.46
N VAL A 20 2.77 10.28 7.74
CA VAL A 20 1.34 10.63 7.84
C VAL A 20 0.77 10.23 9.19
N LEU A 21 1.23 9.13 9.77
CA LEU A 21 0.82 8.71 11.12
C LEU A 21 1.43 9.59 12.21
N SER A 22 2.73 9.89 12.10
CA SER A 22 3.44 10.72 13.08
C SER A 22 4.77 11.27 12.54
N PRO A 23 5.15 12.51 12.88
CA PRO A 23 6.49 13.03 12.58
C PRO A 23 7.62 12.14 13.11
N LEU A 24 8.76 12.12 12.41
CA LEU A 24 9.95 11.39 12.83
C LEU A 24 11.00 12.33 13.40
N ALA A 25 11.39 12.17 14.67
CA ALA A 25 12.41 13.01 15.29
C ALA A 25 13.80 12.75 14.68
N ILE A 26 14.49 13.81 14.25
CA ILE A 26 15.82 13.75 13.61
C ILE A 26 16.88 13.30 14.62
N SER A 27 16.77 13.70 15.89
CA SER A 27 17.72 13.33 16.94
C SER A 27 17.62 11.88 17.41
N ALA A 28 16.52 11.19 17.07
CA ALA A 28 16.26 9.79 17.44
C ALA A 28 16.25 8.87 16.21
N ASN A 29 16.83 9.34 15.09
CA ASN A 29 16.57 8.83 13.75
C ASN A 29 16.66 7.30 13.66
N GLU A 30 17.78 6.68 14.06
CA GLU A 30 17.99 5.25 13.84
C GLU A 30 17.06 4.37 14.66
N GLU A 31 16.96 4.61 15.98
CA GLU A 31 16.12 3.81 16.88
C GLU A 31 14.62 4.04 16.60
N ALA A 32 14.23 5.30 16.38
CA ALA A 32 12.83 5.65 16.08
C ALA A 32 12.40 5.17 14.69
N ALA A 33 13.28 5.22 13.68
CA ALA A 33 13.01 4.65 12.36
C ALA A 33 12.88 3.12 12.45
N SER A 34 13.79 2.46 13.15
CA SER A 34 13.77 1.00 13.32
C SER A 34 12.51 0.54 14.07
N ALA A 35 12.06 1.27 15.08
CA ALA A 35 10.81 0.99 15.81
C ALA A 35 9.57 1.08 14.90
N ARG A 36 9.64 1.82 13.80
CA ARG A 36 8.61 1.92 12.75
C ARG A 36 8.85 0.97 11.57
N GLY A 37 9.83 0.07 11.68
CA GLY A 37 10.20 -0.85 10.63
C GLY A 37 10.77 -0.17 9.38
N LEU A 38 11.35 1.03 9.54
CA LEU A 38 12.08 1.75 8.51
C LEU A 38 13.57 1.41 8.63
N ALA A 39 14.22 1.08 7.52
CA ALA A 39 15.66 0.85 7.49
C ALA A 39 16.40 2.21 7.52
N PRO A 40 17.34 2.45 8.44
CA PRO A 40 18.07 3.71 8.53
C PRO A 40 18.77 4.09 7.22
N ASP A 41 19.47 3.15 6.58
CA ASP A 41 20.16 3.37 5.30
C ASP A 41 19.18 3.82 4.19
N GLN A 42 17.98 3.23 4.18
CA GLN A 42 16.95 3.56 3.20
C GLN A 42 16.34 4.94 3.48
N LEU A 43 16.24 5.31 4.75
CA LEU A 43 15.75 6.62 5.16
C LEU A 43 16.74 7.73 4.76
N GLU A 44 18.05 7.51 4.93
CA GLU A 44 19.08 8.43 4.46
C GLU A 44 19.03 8.61 2.93
N ALA A 45 18.72 7.55 2.19
CA ALA A 45 18.57 7.60 0.74
C ALA A 45 17.26 8.29 0.28
N ASP A 46 16.14 8.04 0.96
CA ASP A 46 14.81 8.50 0.51
C ASP A 46 14.48 9.93 0.93
N VAL A 47 14.95 10.38 2.10
CA VAL A 47 14.63 11.71 2.65
C VAL A 47 15.05 12.86 1.73
N PRO A 48 16.27 12.92 1.18
CA PRO A 48 16.67 14.00 0.29
C PRO A 48 15.76 14.11 -0.94
N THR A 49 15.39 12.97 -1.52
CA THR A 49 14.52 12.88 -2.70
C THR A 49 13.12 13.38 -2.39
N LEU A 50 12.49 12.87 -1.32
CA LEU A 50 11.15 13.30 -0.91
C LEU A 50 11.10 14.78 -0.49
N GLN A 51 12.18 15.30 0.10
CA GLN A 51 12.30 16.71 0.46
C GLN A 51 12.43 17.59 -0.77
N TRP A 52 13.25 17.19 -1.75
CA TRP A 52 13.39 17.90 -3.04
C TRP A 52 12.05 17.97 -3.79
N MET A 53 11.23 16.93 -3.69
CA MET A 53 9.90 16.86 -4.29
C MET A 53 8.82 17.62 -3.52
N GLY A 54 9.17 18.20 -2.36
CA GLY A 54 8.26 18.95 -1.50
C GLY A 54 7.22 18.08 -0.78
N LEU A 55 7.42 16.76 -0.71
CA LEU A 55 6.49 15.83 -0.06
C LEU A 55 6.69 15.75 1.45
N ILE A 56 7.90 16.07 1.91
CA ILE A 56 8.26 16.16 3.33
C ILE A 56 9.03 17.45 3.59
N THR A 57 9.09 17.84 4.86
CA THR A 57 9.91 18.96 5.33
C THR A 57 10.69 18.57 6.59
N LYS A 58 11.78 19.28 6.86
CA LYS A 58 12.52 19.19 8.12
C LYS A 58 12.22 20.44 8.93
N SER A 59 11.47 20.28 10.00
CA SER A 59 10.92 21.35 10.84
C SER A 59 11.12 21.00 12.30
N HIS A 60 11.58 21.95 13.11
CA HIS A 60 11.69 21.80 14.57
C HIS A 60 12.39 20.52 15.06
N GLY A 61 13.41 20.05 14.34
CA GLY A 61 14.13 18.82 14.69
C GLY A 61 13.39 17.52 14.34
N ALA A 62 12.35 17.58 13.51
CA ALA A 62 11.59 16.44 13.02
C ALA A 62 11.44 16.48 11.49
N ILE A 63 11.20 15.30 10.91
CA ILE A 63 10.74 15.12 9.54
C ILE A 63 9.22 15.04 9.59
N GLU A 64 8.55 15.87 8.80
CA GLU A 64 7.09 15.99 8.74
C GLU A 64 6.61 15.84 7.30
N VAL A 65 5.42 15.26 7.12
CA VAL A 65 4.77 15.21 5.81
C VAL A 65 4.14 16.57 5.48
N THR A 66 4.28 17.03 4.24
CA THR A 66 3.60 18.24 3.77
C THR A 66 2.17 17.93 3.33
N ALA A 67 1.33 18.95 3.12
CA ALA A 67 0.00 18.76 2.51
C ALA A 67 0.08 18.06 1.14
N GLN A 68 1.14 18.31 0.37
CA GLN A 68 1.38 17.63 -0.91
C GLN A 68 1.75 16.16 -0.69
N GLY A 69 2.59 15.85 0.30
CA GLY A 69 2.89 14.47 0.70
C GLY A 69 1.66 13.69 1.13
N VAL A 70 0.77 14.30 1.93
CA VAL A 70 -0.52 13.73 2.33
C VAL A 70 -1.40 13.44 1.11
N ALA A 71 -1.47 14.36 0.16
CA ALA A 71 -2.25 14.16 -1.07
C ALA A 71 -1.70 13.01 -1.93
N VAL A 72 -0.37 12.89 -2.07
CA VAL A 72 0.28 11.78 -2.78
C VAL A 72 0.03 10.45 -2.07
N PHE A 73 0.12 10.42 -0.73
CA PHE A 73 -0.21 9.24 0.07
C PHE A 73 -1.65 8.77 -0.16
N HIS A 74 -2.64 9.67 0.01
CA HIS A 74 -4.05 9.29 -0.15
C HIS A 74 -4.40 8.89 -1.58
N ARG A 75 -3.78 9.50 -2.59
CA ARG A 75 -3.95 9.07 -3.97
C ARG A 75 -3.49 7.62 -4.17
N ARG A 76 -2.32 7.26 -3.66
CA ARG A 76 -1.81 5.88 -3.75
C ARG A 76 -2.75 4.89 -3.06
N GLU A 77 -3.28 5.24 -1.90
CA GLU A 77 -4.24 4.40 -1.18
C GLU A 77 -5.57 4.27 -1.92
N GLN A 78 -6.03 5.35 -2.57
CA GLN A 78 -7.18 5.31 -3.47
C GLN A 78 -6.93 4.38 -4.67
N GLU A 79 -5.81 4.53 -5.37
CA GLU A 79 -5.46 3.68 -6.52
C GLU A 79 -5.37 2.20 -6.13
N LYS A 80 -4.82 1.88 -4.95
CA LYS A 80 -4.83 0.51 -4.42
C LYS A 80 -6.25 0.02 -4.12
N ALA A 81 -7.11 0.87 -3.56
CA ALA A 81 -8.50 0.50 -3.29
C ALA A 81 -9.30 0.27 -4.58
N GLU A 82 -9.12 1.10 -5.59
CA GLU A 82 -9.70 0.94 -6.92
C GLU A 82 -9.22 -0.36 -7.59
N GLY A 83 -7.92 -0.66 -7.50
CA GLY A 83 -7.36 -1.93 -7.96
C GLY A 83 -8.01 -3.14 -7.26
N ARG A 84 -8.16 -3.10 -5.93
CA ARG A 84 -8.85 -4.18 -5.19
C ARG A 84 -10.31 -4.32 -5.59
N LEU A 85 -11.02 -3.22 -5.85
CA LEU A 85 -12.40 -3.26 -6.34
C LEU A 85 -12.48 -3.91 -7.73
N ALA A 86 -11.55 -3.57 -8.63
CA ALA A 86 -11.45 -4.19 -9.95
C ALA A 86 -11.18 -5.71 -9.84
N ASP A 87 -10.24 -6.11 -8.97
CA ASP A 87 -9.94 -7.52 -8.71
C ASP A 87 -11.16 -8.27 -8.13
N VAL A 88 -11.92 -7.64 -7.23
CA VAL A 88 -13.16 -8.21 -6.69
C VAL A 88 -14.20 -8.44 -7.78
N VAL A 89 -14.40 -7.47 -8.68
CA VAL A 89 -15.32 -7.64 -9.81
C VAL A 89 -14.85 -8.79 -10.71
N ALA A 90 -13.58 -8.79 -11.10
CA ALA A 90 -13.00 -9.85 -11.94
C ALA A 90 -13.08 -11.24 -11.27
N PHE A 91 -12.96 -11.30 -9.95
CA PHE A 91 -13.12 -12.54 -9.18
C PHE A 91 -14.57 -13.05 -9.24
N ILE A 92 -15.57 -12.18 -9.09
CA ILE A 92 -16.98 -12.58 -9.21
C ILE A 92 -17.28 -13.04 -10.64
N ASP A 93 -16.83 -12.31 -11.65
CA ASP A 93 -16.99 -12.69 -13.06
C ASP A 93 -16.39 -14.08 -13.33
N ALA A 94 -15.23 -14.39 -12.75
CA ALA A 94 -14.58 -15.71 -12.86
C ALA A 94 -15.40 -16.82 -12.19
N VAL A 95 -15.96 -16.57 -11.00
CA VAL A 95 -16.82 -17.52 -10.29
C VAL A 95 -18.14 -17.76 -11.03
N GLU A 96 -18.74 -16.73 -11.61
CA GLU A 96 -19.99 -16.84 -12.38
C GLU A 96 -19.78 -17.54 -13.73
N SER A 97 -18.62 -17.34 -14.36
CA SER A 97 -18.26 -17.97 -15.63
C SER A 97 -17.94 -19.46 -15.49
N ASP A 98 -17.49 -19.91 -14.32
CA ASP A 98 -17.25 -21.33 -14.03
C ASP A 98 -18.56 -22.02 -13.62
N GLN A 99 -19.38 -22.34 -14.62
CA GLN A 99 -20.68 -23.00 -14.44
C GLN A 99 -20.59 -24.52 -14.18
N GLY A 100 -19.40 -25.10 -13.93
CA GLY A 100 -19.28 -26.57 -13.84
C GLY A 100 -17.99 -27.15 -13.24
N ALA A 101 -18.12 -27.55 -11.97
CA ALA A 101 -17.40 -28.63 -11.27
C ALA A 101 -15.99 -28.40 -10.69
N GLY A 102 -15.35 -27.25 -10.90
CA GLY A 102 -14.00 -26.97 -10.36
C GLY A 102 -13.95 -26.22 -9.02
N ILE A 103 -14.94 -25.38 -8.73
CA ILE A 103 -14.93 -24.44 -7.59
C ILE A 103 -15.59 -25.05 -6.35
N ASP A 104 -14.87 -25.03 -5.24
CA ASP A 104 -15.43 -25.25 -3.91
C ASP A 104 -16.16 -23.97 -3.43
N GLN A 105 -17.50 -23.99 -3.54
CA GLN A 105 -18.37 -22.88 -3.15
C GLN A 105 -18.18 -22.44 -1.68
N ARG A 106 -17.69 -23.32 -0.80
CA ARG A 106 -17.41 -22.97 0.61
C ARG A 106 -16.22 -22.02 0.75
N ARG A 107 -15.34 -21.96 -0.25
CA ARG A 107 -14.11 -21.16 -0.27
C ARG A 107 -14.28 -19.79 -0.90
N VAL A 108 -15.36 -19.56 -1.65
CA VAL A 108 -15.63 -18.31 -2.35
C VAL A 108 -15.68 -17.13 -1.38
N ALA A 109 -16.49 -17.19 -0.32
CA ALA A 109 -16.60 -16.08 0.63
C ALA A 109 -15.29 -15.78 1.40
N PRO A 110 -14.53 -16.78 1.89
CA PRO A 110 -13.19 -16.56 2.44
C PRO A 110 -12.20 -15.94 1.45
N ALA A 111 -12.16 -16.43 0.21
CA ALA A 111 -11.28 -15.91 -0.84
C ALA A 111 -11.60 -14.45 -1.16
N LEU A 112 -12.88 -14.15 -1.39
CA LEU A 112 -13.38 -12.80 -1.64
C LEU A 112 -13.02 -11.85 -0.49
N ARG A 113 -13.17 -12.28 0.76
CA ARG A 113 -12.82 -11.46 1.92
C ARG A 113 -11.32 -11.14 1.94
N ARG A 114 -10.46 -12.13 1.70
CA ARG A 114 -9.01 -11.94 1.65
C ARG A 114 -8.62 -11.00 0.51
N LEU A 115 -9.21 -11.17 -0.67
CA LEU A 115 -8.98 -10.33 -1.85
C LEU A 115 -9.40 -8.88 -1.58
N ALA A 116 -10.62 -8.66 -1.07
CA ALA A 116 -11.13 -7.33 -0.76
C ALA A 116 -10.28 -6.58 0.30
N GLN A 117 -9.68 -7.33 1.22
CA GLN A 117 -8.77 -6.81 2.25
C GLN A 117 -7.33 -6.60 1.74
N GLY A 118 -7.01 -7.02 0.50
CA GLY A 118 -5.66 -6.98 -0.06
C GLY A 118 -4.71 -8.03 0.54
N GLY A 119 -5.25 -9.06 1.19
CA GLY A 119 -4.48 -10.15 1.80
C GLY A 119 -4.09 -11.29 0.84
N CYS A 120 -4.49 -11.19 -0.44
CA CYS A 120 -4.01 -12.01 -1.54
C CYS A 120 -4.28 -11.31 -2.88
N SER A 121 -3.58 -11.73 -3.93
CA SER A 121 -3.84 -11.37 -5.33
C SER A 121 -5.06 -12.10 -5.89
N LEU A 122 -5.59 -11.61 -7.02
CA LEU A 122 -6.66 -12.28 -7.77
C LEU A 122 -6.29 -13.73 -8.14
N ALA A 123 -5.06 -13.95 -8.63
CA ALA A 123 -4.59 -15.28 -9.02
C ALA A 123 -4.55 -16.26 -7.85
N GLU A 124 -4.09 -15.82 -6.67
CA GLU A 124 -4.13 -16.62 -5.44
C GLU A 124 -5.55 -16.89 -4.96
N ALA A 125 -6.45 -15.91 -5.06
CA ALA A 125 -7.85 -16.07 -4.71
C ALA A 125 -8.55 -17.11 -5.60
N ILE A 126 -8.33 -17.07 -6.91
CA ILE A 126 -8.84 -18.06 -7.87
C ILE A 126 -8.25 -19.45 -7.59
N SER A 127 -6.93 -19.53 -7.40
CA SER A 127 -6.25 -20.81 -7.11
C SER A 127 -6.77 -21.46 -5.83
N TYR A 128 -7.15 -20.65 -4.83
CA TYR A 128 -7.70 -21.14 -3.57
C TYR A 128 -9.08 -21.81 -3.72
N LEU A 129 -9.84 -21.49 -4.77
CA LEU A 129 -11.16 -22.08 -5.03
C LEU A 129 -11.10 -23.55 -5.46
N HIS A 130 -9.97 -23.98 -6.01
CA HIS A 130 -9.80 -25.34 -6.47
C HIS A 130 -9.21 -26.22 -5.35
N PRO A 131 -9.79 -27.40 -5.08
CA PRO A 131 -9.18 -28.36 -4.18
C PRO A 131 -7.83 -28.82 -4.78
N ALA A 132 -6.80 -28.96 -3.94
CA ALA A 132 -5.58 -29.64 -4.35
C ALA A 132 -5.96 -31.08 -4.73
N SER A 133 -5.72 -31.45 -5.99
CA SER A 133 -5.96 -32.79 -6.54
C SER A 133 -5.17 -33.86 -5.79
#